data_AF-A0A938BWT0-F1
#
_entry.id   AF-A0A938BWT0-F1
#
_cell.length_a   1.000
_cell.length_b   1.000
_cell.length_c   1.000
_cell.angle_alpha   90.00
_cell.angle_beta   90.00
_cell.angle_gamma   90.00
#
_symmetry.space_group_name_H-M   'P 1'
#
loop_
_entity.id
_entity.type
_entity.pdbx_description
1 polymer ?
#
loop_
_entity_poly.entity_id
_entity_poly.type
_entity_poly.pdbx_seq_one_letter_code
_entity_poly.pdbx_strand_id
1 'polypeptide(L)'
;MGGNKKAGRRGGDREGRTGGGKRSAAAAKLQPQKWKLRFAPHIGFPDIQQPFFLHTLGTADPVENIRLMAHLGFAGVLDNNIKYRSKSEQNRIAKALERHDMALGCFVNQKRPYTIRWGSNEPGMREAIMKEVKASVELARRINGRNIVVVTERIHSLPLWWQLGNMVDNLRAVRGIVEKAGVVLVVEHVNQPRRPDNLVTHLGEALLIVKALDSPAVKLMYDTEHVQIMDGNLIANVDRVAGEIGSVQ
;
A
#
# COMPACT_ATOMS: atom_id res chain seq x y z
N MET A 1 55.75 29.79 37.97
CA MET A 1 55.10 30.61 39.01
C MET A 1 53.85 29.86 39.44
N GLY A 2 53.89 29.06 40.51
CA GLY A 2 53.46 29.49 41.87
C GLY A 2 51.92 29.46 41.93
N GLY A 3 51.23 28.64 42.73
CA GLY A 3 51.58 28.04 44.01
C GLY A 3 50.61 26.93 44.42
N ASN A 4 51.03 26.24 45.47
CA ASN A 4 50.56 24.99 46.05
C ASN A 4 49.67 25.25 47.31
N LYS A 5 49.05 24.17 47.83
CA LYS A 5 48.46 23.91 49.18
C LYS A 5 46.93 23.75 49.17
N LYS A 6 46.30 22.82 49.89
CA LYS A 6 46.67 21.68 50.78
C LYS A 6 45.36 20.87 50.95
N ALA A 7 45.36 19.55 50.74
CA ALA A 7 45.42 18.50 51.76
C ALA A 7 44.26 18.47 52.79
N GLY A 8 43.50 17.37 52.76
CA GLY A 8 42.62 16.91 53.83
C GLY A 8 42.32 15.42 53.66
N ARG A 9 43.16 14.55 54.25
CA ARG A 9 42.89 13.11 54.43
C ARG A 9 42.11 12.91 55.74
N ARG A 10 41.10 12.03 55.72
CA ARG A 10 40.81 11.10 56.84
C ARG A 10 40.34 9.77 56.25
N GLY A 11 40.98 8.69 56.69
CA GLY A 11 40.63 7.32 56.35
C GLY A 11 39.50 6.78 57.23
N GLY A 12 39.01 5.60 56.87
CA GLY A 12 38.03 4.84 57.64
C GLY A 12 37.55 3.62 56.86
N ASP A 13 38.26 2.51 57.09
CA ASP A 13 37.77 1.14 57.21
C ASP A 13 37.15 0.35 56.04
N ARG A 14 37.71 -0.86 55.92
CA ARG A 14 37.23 -2.02 55.19
C ARG A 14 35.87 -2.44 55.73
N GLU A 15 34.98 -2.88 54.85
CA GLU A 15 34.18 -4.08 55.10
C GLU A 15 33.61 -4.61 53.78
N GLY A 16 33.92 -5.87 53.49
CA GLY A 16 33.33 -6.58 52.38
C GLY A 16 31.86 -6.87 52.66
N ARG A 17 31.01 -6.65 51.67
CA ARG A 17 29.70 -7.30 51.60
C ARG A 17 29.46 -7.80 50.19
N THR A 18 29.67 -9.11 50.05
CA THR A 18 29.13 -9.96 49.00
C THR A 18 27.60 -9.85 49.00
N GLY A 19 27.06 -9.00 48.14
CA GLY A 19 25.62 -8.87 47.90
C GLY A 19 25.24 -9.55 46.61
N GLY A 20 24.76 -10.80 46.71
CA GLY A 20 24.17 -11.52 45.59
C GLY A 20 22.88 -10.84 45.11
N GLY A 21 23.00 -9.99 44.11
CA GLY A 21 21.85 -9.47 43.37
C GLY A 21 21.47 -10.47 42.27
N LYS A 22 20.44 -11.28 42.49
CA LYS A 22 19.76 -11.99 41.41
C LYS A 22 19.32 -10.96 40.38
N ARG A 23 20.03 -10.86 39.25
CA ARG A 23 19.50 -10.19 38.06
C ARG A 23 18.39 -11.09 37.51
N SER A 24 17.18 -10.88 38.03
CA SER A 24 15.97 -11.28 37.32
C SER A 24 16.01 -10.53 35.99
N ALA A 25 16.38 -11.25 34.92
CA ALA A 25 16.13 -10.80 33.57
C ALA A 25 14.62 -10.87 33.36
N ALA A 26 13.91 -9.84 33.85
CA ALA A 26 12.57 -9.58 33.39
C ALA A 26 12.70 -9.34 31.89
N ALA A 27 12.27 -10.31 31.07
CA ALA A 27 12.12 -10.13 29.65
C ALA A 27 11.22 -8.91 29.48
N ALA A 28 11.82 -7.77 29.10
CA ALA A 28 11.08 -6.56 28.84
C ALA A 28 10.07 -6.93 27.75
N LYS A 29 8.78 -6.97 28.12
CA LYS A 29 7.72 -7.13 27.14
C LYS A 29 7.87 -5.96 26.18
N LEU A 30 8.32 -6.26 24.95
CA LEU A 30 8.39 -5.30 23.88
C LEU A 30 7.00 -4.68 23.76
N GLN A 31 6.89 -3.41 24.12
CA GLN A 31 5.67 -2.65 23.91
C GLN A 31 5.45 -2.62 22.40
N PRO A 32 4.25 -2.98 21.90
CA PRO A 32 3.98 -2.96 20.47
C PRO A 32 4.24 -1.55 19.95
N GLN A 33 5.28 -1.41 19.11
CA GLN A 33 5.64 -0.14 18.51
C GLN A 33 4.52 0.24 17.54
N LYS A 34 3.85 1.37 17.80
CA LYS A 34 2.95 1.97 16.80
C LYS A 34 3.80 2.73 15.81
N TRP A 35 3.95 2.17 14.61
CA TRP A 35 4.61 2.83 13.50
C TRP A 35 3.90 4.16 13.18
N LYS A 36 4.68 5.20 12.87
CA LYS A 36 4.12 6.45 12.33
C LYS A 36 3.51 6.25 10.93
N LEU A 37 3.96 5.23 10.21
CA LEU A 37 3.49 4.85 8.87
C LEU A 37 2.82 3.48 8.90
N ARG A 38 1.75 3.32 8.12
CA ARG A 38 0.99 2.06 8.05
C ARG A 38 1.60 1.12 7.01
N PHE A 39 2.62 0.36 7.42
CA PHE A 39 3.22 -0.65 6.53
C PHE A 39 2.33 -1.89 6.39
N ALA A 40 2.26 -2.42 5.17
CA ALA A 40 1.40 -3.53 4.78
C ALA A 40 2.11 -4.44 3.76
N PRO A 41 2.56 -5.64 4.14
CA PRO A 41 3.18 -6.59 3.22
C PRO A 41 2.14 -7.38 2.40
N HIS A 42 2.58 -8.04 1.33
CA HIS A 42 1.69 -8.82 0.47
C HIS A 42 1.38 -10.22 1.02
N ILE A 43 0.10 -10.60 0.96
CA ILE A 43 -0.39 -11.96 1.27
C ILE A 43 -0.63 -12.83 0.03
N GLY A 44 -0.23 -12.37 -1.16
CA GLY A 44 -0.45 -13.10 -2.40
C GLY A 44 0.16 -12.40 -3.61
N PHE A 45 1.49 -12.22 -3.61
CA PHE A 45 2.22 -11.62 -4.72
C PHE A 45 3.52 -12.38 -5.00
N PRO A 46 3.78 -12.84 -6.25
CA PRO A 46 3.10 -12.44 -7.49
C PRO A 46 1.72 -13.09 -7.73
N ASP A 47 1.38 -14.16 -7.03
CA ASP A 47 0.07 -14.83 -7.09
C ASP A 47 -0.41 -15.26 -5.68
N ILE A 48 -1.66 -15.74 -5.59
CA ILE A 48 -2.31 -16.06 -4.30
C ILE A 48 -1.62 -17.19 -3.49
N GLN A 49 -0.71 -17.95 -4.10
CA GLN A 49 0.08 -19.03 -3.48
C GLN A 49 1.45 -18.56 -2.98
N GLN A 50 1.83 -17.32 -3.26
CA GLN A 50 3.15 -16.78 -2.92
C GLN A 50 3.02 -15.53 -2.03
N PRO A 51 2.63 -15.66 -0.75
CA PRO A 51 2.74 -14.54 0.19
C PRO A 51 4.20 -14.25 0.56
N PHE A 52 4.50 -13.03 1.01
CA PHE A 52 5.87 -12.63 1.34
C PHE A 52 6.52 -13.44 2.47
N PHE A 53 5.73 -14.00 3.39
CA PHE A 53 6.24 -14.83 4.49
C PHE A 53 6.09 -16.34 4.26
N LEU A 54 5.91 -16.79 3.00
CA LEU A 54 5.77 -18.20 2.66
C LEU A 54 6.90 -19.06 3.24
N HIS A 55 8.16 -18.62 3.10
CA HIS A 55 9.32 -19.38 3.59
C HIS A 55 9.47 -19.37 5.12
N THR A 56 8.89 -18.38 5.79
CA THR A 56 8.88 -18.30 7.25
C THR A 56 7.81 -19.22 7.85
N LEU A 57 6.63 -19.30 7.22
CA LEU A 57 5.48 -20.05 7.73
C LEU A 57 5.32 -21.45 7.14
N GLY A 58 5.90 -21.71 5.97
CA GLY A 58 5.68 -22.94 5.22
C GLY A 58 4.26 -23.10 4.65
N THR A 59 3.46 -22.03 4.66
CA THR A 59 2.06 -22.05 4.18
C THR A 59 1.66 -20.77 3.46
N ALA A 60 0.85 -20.92 2.42
CA ALA A 60 0.21 -19.83 1.70
C ALA A 60 -1.13 -19.39 2.31
N ASP A 61 -1.57 -19.99 3.43
CA ASP A 61 -2.83 -19.61 4.07
C ASP A 61 -2.80 -18.13 4.47
N PRO A 62 -3.70 -17.29 3.93
CA PRO A 62 -3.67 -15.87 4.19
C PRO A 62 -3.95 -15.54 5.67
N VAL A 63 -4.69 -16.38 6.39
CA VAL A 63 -4.99 -16.15 7.81
C VAL A 63 -3.73 -16.32 8.67
N GLU A 64 -2.92 -17.34 8.40
CA GLU A 64 -1.65 -17.54 9.12
C GLU A 64 -0.63 -16.44 8.79
N ASN A 65 -0.59 -15.99 7.53
CA ASN A 65 0.24 -14.86 7.12
C ASN A 65 -0.18 -13.57 7.83
N ILE A 66 -1.48 -13.25 7.88
CA ILE A 66 -2.01 -12.08 8.62
C ILE A 66 -1.65 -12.18 10.10
N ARG A 67 -1.76 -13.35 10.72
CA ARG A 67 -1.41 -13.56 12.13
C ARG A 67 0.06 -13.24 12.40
N LEU A 68 0.98 -13.70 11.54
CA LEU A 68 2.40 -13.36 11.64
C LEU A 68 2.64 -11.87 11.42
N MET A 69 2.02 -11.28 10.39
CA MET A 69 2.17 -9.85 10.09
C MET A 69 1.69 -8.98 11.26
N ALA A 70 0.59 -9.34 11.90
CA ALA A 70 0.11 -8.70 13.13
C ALA A 70 1.14 -8.83 14.26
N HIS A 71 1.71 -10.02 14.46
CA HIS A 71 2.73 -10.27 15.47
C HIS A 71 4.01 -9.42 15.24
N LEU A 72 4.38 -9.20 13.97
CA LEU A 72 5.50 -8.34 13.57
C LEU A 72 5.17 -6.84 13.65
N GLY A 73 3.93 -6.48 13.97
CA GLY A 73 3.49 -5.10 14.16
C GLY A 73 3.10 -4.37 12.88
N PHE A 74 2.82 -5.06 11.76
CA PHE A 74 2.30 -4.41 10.56
C PHE A 74 0.88 -3.88 10.78
N ALA A 75 0.53 -2.80 10.08
CA ALA A 75 -0.77 -2.13 10.22
C ALA A 75 -1.85 -2.67 9.27
N GLY A 76 -1.46 -3.58 8.38
CA GLY A 76 -2.32 -4.04 7.30
C GLY A 76 -1.64 -5.06 6.40
N VAL A 77 -2.32 -5.40 5.32
CA VAL A 77 -1.79 -6.25 4.24
C VAL A 77 -2.12 -5.65 2.87
N LEU A 78 -1.41 -6.10 1.84
CA LEU A 78 -1.73 -5.85 0.43
C LEU A 78 -2.09 -7.15 -0.27
N ASP A 79 -3.00 -7.09 -1.24
CA ASP A 79 -3.32 -8.25 -2.07
C ASP A 79 -3.87 -7.82 -3.43
N ASN A 80 -2.96 -7.64 -4.40
CA ASN A 80 -3.33 -7.32 -5.78
C ASN A 80 -4.13 -8.45 -6.46
N ASN A 81 -4.14 -9.64 -5.88
CA ASN A 81 -4.81 -10.82 -6.39
C ASN A 81 -6.07 -11.19 -5.58
N ILE A 82 -6.55 -10.33 -4.68
CA ILE A 82 -7.70 -10.59 -3.80
C ILE A 82 -8.97 -11.01 -4.58
N LYS A 83 -9.15 -10.50 -5.80
CA LYS A 83 -10.29 -10.84 -6.65
C LYS A 83 -10.27 -12.31 -7.10
N TYR A 84 -9.10 -12.95 -7.16
CA TYR A 84 -8.98 -14.37 -7.50
C TYR A 84 -9.38 -15.29 -6.36
N ARG A 85 -9.40 -14.79 -5.12
CA ARG A 85 -9.85 -15.56 -3.97
C ARG A 85 -11.36 -15.72 -3.97
N SER A 86 -11.84 -16.86 -3.47
CA SER A 86 -13.27 -17.10 -3.30
C SER A 86 -13.88 -16.12 -2.29
N LYS A 87 -15.20 -15.88 -2.34
CA LYS A 87 -15.89 -15.07 -1.33
C LYS A 87 -15.67 -15.61 0.09
N SER A 88 -15.60 -16.95 0.25
CA SER A 88 -15.31 -17.59 1.53
C SER A 88 -13.93 -17.20 2.05
N GLU A 89 -12.91 -17.23 1.19
CA GLU A 89 -11.54 -16.87 1.56
C GLU A 89 -11.40 -15.37 1.82
N GLN A 90 -12.06 -14.51 1.03
CA GLN A 90 -12.14 -13.07 1.31
C GLN A 90 -12.77 -12.79 2.69
N ASN A 91 -13.82 -13.53 3.07
CA ASN A 91 -14.42 -13.40 4.40
C ASN A 91 -13.47 -13.91 5.51
N ARG A 92 -12.67 -14.94 5.26
CA ARG A 92 -11.63 -15.40 6.20
C ARG A 92 -10.58 -14.31 6.41
N ILE A 93 -10.14 -13.65 5.34
CA ILE A 93 -9.20 -12.53 5.37
C ILE A 93 -9.80 -11.35 6.15
N ALA A 94 -11.03 -10.95 5.83
CA ALA A 94 -11.72 -9.86 6.52
C ALA A 94 -11.76 -10.07 8.04
N LYS A 95 -12.18 -11.26 8.47
CA LYS A 95 -12.22 -11.63 9.90
C LYS A 95 -10.83 -11.65 10.53
N ALA A 96 -9.79 -12.06 9.81
CA ALA A 96 -8.42 -12.04 10.32
C ALA A 96 -7.90 -10.61 10.50
N LEU A 97 -8.15 -9.73 9.54
CA LEU A 97 -7.80 -8.31 9.61
C LEU A 97 -8.52 -7.63 10.79
N GLU A 98 -9.83 -7.86 10.94
CA GLU A 98 -10.63 -7.34 12.05
C GLU A 98 -10.10 -7.80 13.41
N ARG A 99 -9.79 -9.10 13.57
CA ARG A 99 -9.23 -9.65 14.82
C ARG A 99 -7.92 -9.00 15.26
N HIS A 100 -7.16 -8.45 14.32
CA HIS A 100 -5.84 -7.88 14.55
C HIS A 100 -5.79 -6.36 14.40
N ASP A 101 -6.92 -5.68 14.24
CA ASP A 101 -7.01 -4.23 13.97
C ASP A 101 -6.15 -3.82 12.75
N MET A 102 -6.12 -4.68 11.74
CA MET A 102 -5.39 -4.48 10.49
C MET A 102 -6.34 -4.06 9.36
N ALA A 103 -5.83 -3.34 8.37
CA ALA A 103 -6.59 -2.94 7.19
C ALA A 103 -6.04 -3.59 5.92
N LEU A 104 -6.86 -3.70 4.88
CA LEU A 104 -6.34 -3.93 3.53
C LEU A 104 -5.90 -2.59 2.94
N GLY A 105 -4.62 -2.46 2.58
CA GLY A 105 -4.07 -1.24 1.99
C GLY A 105 -4.65 -0.95 0.61
N CYS A 106 -4.23 -1.70 -0.41
CA CYS A 106 -4.74 -1.62 -1.77
C CYS A 106 -4.85 -2.98 -2.46
N PHE A 107 -5.62 -3.00 -3.55
CA PHE A 107 -5.73 -4.12 -4.50
C PHE A 107 -6.08 -3.63 -5.90
N VAL A 108 -5.79 -4.44 -6.93
CA VAL A 108 -6.05 -4.07 -8.33
C VAL A 108 -7.53 -4.15 -8.68
N ASN A 109 -8.02 -3.15 -9.43
CA ASN A 109 -9.42 -3.01 -9.77
C ASN A 109 -10.00 -4.13 -10.65
N GLN A 110 -9.19 -5.01 -11.25
CA GLN A 110 -9.64 -6.03 -12.20
C GLN A 110 -8.72 -7.25 -12.22
N LYS A 111 -9.23 -8.39 -12.70
CA LYS A 111 -8.43 -9.59 -12.98
C LYS A 111 -7.75 -9.48 -14.33
N ARG A 112 -6.64 -10.19 -14.49
CA ARG A 112 -6.03 -10.51 -15.79
C ARG A 112 -6.88 -11.56 -16.54
N PRO A 113 -6.92 -11.52 -17.88
CA PRO A 113 -6.39 -10.44 -18.72
C PRO A 113 -7.17 -9.13 -18.51
N TYR A 114 -6.49 -8.00 -18.55
CA TYR A 114 -7.10 -6.70 -18.27
C TYR A 114 -7.98 -6.26 -19.44
N THR A 115 -9.29 -6.37 -19.26
CA THR A 115 -10.29 -6.01 -20.29
C THR A 115 -10.87 -4.62 -20.08
N ILE A 116 -10.75 -4.06 -18.88
CA ILE A 116 -11.19 -2.70 -18.58
C ILE A 116 -10.14 -1.71 -19.10
N ARG A 117 -10.49 -1.02 -20.17
CA ARG A 117 -9.62 -0.06 -20.86
C ARG A 117 -10.09 1.37 -20.57
N TRP A 118 -9.50 1.97 -19.55
CA TRP A 118 -9.86 3.31 -19.07
C TRP A 118 -9.78 4.40 -20.15
N GLY A 119 -8.86 4.28 -21.11
CA GLY A 119 -8.70 5.24 -22.22
C GLY A 119 -9.62 5.02 -23.43
N SER A 120 -10.58 4.09 -23.36
CA SER A 120 -11.51 3.81 -24.46
C SER A 120 -12.84 4.57 -24.30
N ASN A 121 -13.40 5.01 -25.43
CA ASN A 121 -14.75 5.54 -25.57
C ASN A 121 -15.65 4.64 -26.43
N GLU A 122 -15.23 3.39 -26.67
CA GLU A 122 -16.03 2.42 -27.41
C GLU A 122 -17.38 2.17 -26.70
N PRO A 123 -18.47 1.96 -27.45
CA PRO A 123 -19.77 1.65 -26.88
C PRO A 123 -19.69 0.49 -25.85
N GLY A 124 -20.32 0.66 -24.69
CA GLY A 124 -20.35 -0.35 -23.63
C GLY A 124 -19.14 -0.33 -22.69
N MET A 125 -18.03 0.32 -23.05
CA MET A 125 -16.83 0.32 -22.19
C MET A 125 -17.06 1.08 -20.89
N ARG A 126 -17.78 2.22 -20.94
CA ARG A 126 -18.06 3.01 -19.75
C ARG A 126 -18.95 2.22 -18.78
N GLU A 127 -19.94 1.50 -19.28
CA GLU A 127 -20.80 0.63 -18.50
C GLU A 127 -20.00 -0.51 -17.86
N ALA A 128 -19.06 -1.10 -18.60
CA ALA A 128 -18.14 -2.11 -18.07
C ALA A 128 -17.24 -1.55 -16.95
N ILE A 129 -16.66 -0.35 -17.14
CA ILE A 129 -15.88 0.36 -16.12
C ILE A 129 -16.72 0.59 -14.86
N MET A 130 -17.94 1.12 -15.01
CA MET A 130 -18.84 1.37 -13.88
C MET A 130 -19.20 0.07 -13.14
N LYS A 131 -19.44 -1.02 -13.88
CA LYS A 131 -19.72 -2.33 -13.30
C LYS A 131 -18.52 -2.86 -12.51
N GLU A 132 -17.31 -2.74 -13.05
CA GLU A 132 -16.09 -3.21 -12.38
C GLU A 132 -15.78 -2.40 -11.12
N VAL A 133 -15.96 -1.07 -11.18
CA VAL A 133 -15.78 -0.20 -10.00
C VAL A 133 -16.78 -0.55 -8.91
N LYS A 134 -18.07 -0.75 -9.24
CA LYS A 134 -19.08 -1.19 -8.27
C LYS A 134 -18.72 -2.53 -7.62
N ALA A 135 -18.25 -3.50 -8.40
CA ALA A 135 -17.79 -4.78 -7.87
C ALA A 135 -16.55 -4.62 -6.95
N SER A 136 -15.64 -3.73 -7.31
CA SER A 136 -14.45 -3.40 -6.49
C SER A 136 -14.83 -2.73 -5.18
N VAL A 137 -15.78 -1.79 -5.20
CA VAL A 137 -16.34 -1.14 -4.01
C VAL A 137 -16.98 -2.17 -3.07
N GLU A 138 -17.78 -3.11 -3.61
CA GLU A 138 -18.38 -4.16 -2.79
C GLU A 138 -17.31 -5.03 -2.12
N LEU A 139 -16.25 -5.38 -2.86
CA LEU A 139 -15.13 -6.14 -2.33
C LEU A 139 -14.35 -5.37 -1.27
N ALA A 140 -14.05 -4.08 -1.52
CA ALA A 140 -13.39 -3.20 -0.56
C ALA A 140 -14.17 -3.14 0.76
N ARG A 141 -15.49 -2.98 0.70
CA ARG A 141 -16.37 -3.02 1.87
C ARG A 141 -16.32 -4.36 2.61
N ARG A 142 -16.30 -5.48 1.88
CA ARG A 142 -16.28 -6.84 2.47
C ARG A 142 -15.02 -7.07 3.32
N ILE A 143 -13.90 -6.48 2.94
CA ILE A 143 -12.58 -6.77 3.53
C ILE A 143 -11.95 -5.57 4.24
N ASN A 144 -12.73 -4.51 4.49
CA ASN A 144 -12.26 -3.26 5.09
C ASN A 144 -11.05 -2.64 4.34
N GLY A 145 -11.13 -2.64 3.01
CA GLY A 145 -10.15 -2.00 2.14
C GLY A 145 -10.58 -0.60 1.71
N ARG A 146 -9.61 0.27 1.45
CA ARG A 146 -9.87 1.67 1.07
C ARG A 146 -9.36 2.05 -0.32
N ASN A 147 -8.19 1.55 -0.73
CA ASN A 147 -7.56 1.97 -1.98
C ASN A 147 -7.74 0.90 -3.06
N ILE A 148 -8.14 1.33 -4.26
CA ILE A 148 -8.34 0.47 -5.42
C ILE A 148 -7.39 0.95 -6.52
N VAL A 149 -6.44 0.12 -6.90
CA VAL A 149 -5.43 0.46 -7.91
C VAL A 149 -6.04 0.40 -9.30
N VAL A 150 -5.93 1.52 -10.02
CA VAL A 150 -6.34 1.67 -11.41
C VAL A 150 -5.15 1.32 -12.29
N VAL A 151 -5.14 0.09 -12.80
CA VAL A 151 -4.19 -0.34 -13.83
C VAL A 151 -4.79 -0.07 -15.21
N THR A 152 -3.96 0.36 -16.15
CA THR A 152 -4.39 0.85 -17.45
C THR A 152 -3.83 0.01 -18.59
N GLU A 153 -4.43 0.16 -19.77
CA GLU A 153 -4.03 -0.53 -21.00
C GLU A 153 -4.10 0.44 -22.17
N ARG A 154 -3.06 0.42 -22.99
CA ARG A 154 -2.90 1.23 -24.19
C ARG A 154 -3.69 0.63 -25.34
N ILE A 155 -4.34 1.50 -26.10
CA ILE A 155 -5.07 1.17 -27.33
C ILE A 155 -4.25 1.74 -28.48
N HIS A 156 -3.50 0.89 -29.17
CA HIS A 156 -2.55 1.34 -30.20
C HIS A 156 -3.21 2.03 -31.39
N SER A 157 -4.48 1.73 -31.69
CA SER A 157 -5.23 2.40 -32.76
C SER A 157 -5.71 3.82 -32.41
N LEU A 158 -5.56 4.27 -31.16
CA LEU A 158 -6.01 5.58 -30.70
C LEU A 158 -4.81 6.44 -30.26
N PRO A 159 -4.72 7.73 -30.64
CA PRO A 159 -3.61 8.56 -30.16
C PRO A 159 -3.62 8.75 -28.64
N LEU A 160 -2.45 8.98 -28.05
CA LEU A 160 -2.26 9.01 -26.59
C LEU A 160 -3.18 10.02 -25.91
N TRP A 161 -3.21 11.25 -26.41
CA TRP A 161 -3.97 12.35 -25.80
C TRP A 161 -5.47 12.09 -25.81
N TRP A 162 -6.01 11.43 -26.84
CA TRP A 162 -7.41 11.01 -26.87
C TRP A 162 -7.71 9.98 -25.78
N GLN A 163 -6.79 9.03 -25.57
CA GLN A 163 -6.94 8.03 -24.49
C GLN A 163 -6.87 8.65 -23.11
N LEU A 164 -5.95 9.59 -22.87
CA LEU A 164 -5.86 10.29 -21.58
C LEU A 164 -7.13 11.12 -21.31
N GLY A 165 -7.68 11.81 -22.33
CA GLY A 165 -8.95 12.51 -22.21
C GLY A 165 -10.12 11.57 -21.88
N ASN A 166 -10.23 10.46 -22.61
CA ASN A 166 -11.24 9.43 -22.33
C ASN A 166 -11.10 8.86 -20.91
N MET A 167 -9.87 8.65 -20.44
CA MET A 167 -9.61 8.17 -19.08
C MET A 167 -10.10 9.16 -18.02
N VAL A 168 -9.87 10.45 -18.21
CA VAL A 168 -10.42 11.50 -17.33
C VAL A 168 -11.95 11.44 -17.31
N ASP A 169 -12.60 11.34 -18.46
CA ASP A 169 -14.06 11.29 -18.54
C ASP A 169 -14.64 10.02 -17.87
N ASN A 170 -14.00 8.88 -18.07
CA ASN A 170 -14.41 7.61 -17.48
C ASN A 170 -14.19 7.59 -15.96
N LEU A 171 -13.08 8.14 -15.45
CA LEU A 171 -12.87 8.32 -14.02
C LEU A 171 -13.90 9.28 -13.42
N ARG A 172 -14.22 10.38 -14.11
CA ARG A 172 -15.27 11.32 -13.68
C ARG A 172 -16.64 10.63 -13.58
N ALA A 173 -16.97 9.73 -14.51
CA ALA A 173 -18.22 8.98 -14.51
C ALA A 173 -18.37 8.03 -13.30
N VAL A 174 -17.26 7.51 -12.76
CA VAL A 174 -17.27 6.63 -11.58
C VAL A 174 -16.98 7.35 -10.26
N ARG A 175 -16.49 8.60 -10.31
CA ARG A 175 -16.10 9.38 -9.13
C ARG A 175 -17.16 9.38 -8.03
N GLY A 176 -18.41 9.69 -8.37
CA GLY A 176 -19.49 9.73 -7.37
C GLY A 176 -19.78 8.39 -6.69
N ILE A 177 -19.48 7.26 -7.37
CA ILE A 177 -19.64 5.92 -6.80
C ILE A 177 -18.61 5.70 -5.69
N VAL A 178 -17.35 6.08 -5.94
CA VAL A 178 -16.25 5.85 -5.00
C VAL A 178 -16.27 6.85 -3.84
N GLU A 179 -16.65 8.12 -4.10
CA GLU A 179 -16.86 9.13 -3.07
C GLU A 179 -17.93 8.70 -2.06
N LYS A 180 -19.11 8.27 -2.55
CA LYS A 180 -20.19 7.79 -1.67
C LYS A 180 -19.79 6.56 -0.86
N ALA A 181 -18.91 5.73 -1.40
CA ALA A 181 -18.44 4.52 -0.74
C ALA A 181 -17.26 4.75 0.23
N GLY A 182 -16.65 5.95 0.24
CA GLY A 182 -15.48 6.24 1.05
C GLY A 182 -14.22 5.49 0.62
N VAL A 183 -14.14 5.05 -0.65
CA VAL A 183 -12.96 4.40 -1.22
C VAL A 183 -12.23 5.37 -2.16
N VAL A 184 -10.95 5.09 -2.40
CA VAL A 184 -10.09 5.92 -3.26
C VAL A 184 -9.60 5.09 -4.44
N LEU A 185 -9.82 5.60 -5.66
CA LEU A 185 -9.14 5.09 -6.84
C LEU A 185 -7.73 5.68 -6.86
N VAL A 186 -6.70 4.83 -6.88
CA VAL A 186 -5.31 5.28 -7.00
C VAL A 186 -4.79 4.97 -8.39
N VAL A 187 -4.51 6.03 -9.17
CA VAL A 187 -4.01 5.94 -10.54
C VAL A 187 -2.53 5.60 -10.50
N GLU A 188 -2.18 4.44 -11.05
CA GLU A 188 -0.81 3.94 -11.10
C GLU A 188 -0.25 4.17 -12.50
N HIS A 189 0.91 4.85 -12.55
CA HIS A 189 1.76 4.82 -13.72
C HIS A 189 2.67 3.59 -13.58
N VAL A 190 2.87 2.86 -14.66
CA VAL A 190 3.66 1.62 -14.65
C VAL A 190 4.77 1.72 -15.67
N ASN A 191 5.96 1.26 -15.29
CA ASN A 191 7.10 1.32 -16.18
C ASN A 191 6.89 0.45 -17.44
N GLN A 192 7.28 1.00 -18.60
CA GLN A 192 7.17 0.33 -19.89
C GLN A 192 7.96 -0.98 -19.96
N PRO A 193 9.17 -1.12 -19.37
CA PRO A 193 9.88 -2.40 -19.37
C PRO A 193 9.08 -3.55 -18.75
N ARG A 194 8.30 -3.27 -17.69
CA ARG A 194 7.45 -4.24 -17.00
C ARG A 194 6.10 -4.42 -17.69
N ARG A 195 5.50 -3.34 -18.20
CA ARG A 195 4.21 -3.35 -18.91
C ARG A 195 4.27 -2.46 -20.16
N PRO A 196 4.74 -2.97 -21.31
CA PRO A 196 4.91 -2.18 -22.53
C PRO A 196 3.62 -1.51 -23.02
N ASP A 197 2.48 -2.15 -22.77
CA ASP A 197 1.17 -1.67 -23.19
C ASP A 197 0.42 -0.92 -22.07
N ASN A 198 1.08 -0.41 -21.03
CA ASN A 198 0.39 0.45 -20.06
C ASN A 198 0.07 1.83 -20.67
N LEU A 199 -1.11 2.39 -20.43
CA LEU A 199 -1.49 3.70 -20.98
C LEU A 199 -0.77 4.86 -20.28
N VAL A 200 -0.70 4.81 -18.95
CA VAL A 200 -0.09 5.85 -18.12
C VAL A 200 1.29 5.37 -17.70
N THR A 201 2.35 5.95 -18.23
CA THR A 201 3.72 5.43 -18.02
C THR A 201 4.60 6.39 -17.25
N HIS A 202 4.24 7.67 -17.18
CA HIS A 202 4.96 8.68 -16.41
C HIS A 202 4.13 9.25 -15.27
N LEU A 203 4.78 9.59 -14.15
CA LEU A 203 4.15 10.22 -13.00
C LEU A 203 3.44 11.53 -13.37
N GLY A 204 4.01 12.30 -14.31
CA GLY A 204 3.41 13.55 -14.79
C GLY A 204 2.04 13.35 -15.47
N GLU A 205 1.87 12.26 -16.21
CA GLU A 205 0.59 11.91 -16.85
C GLU A 205 -0.47 11.57 -15.80
N ALA A 206 -0.09 10.75 -14.82
CA ALA A 206 -0.96 10.40 -13.70
C ALA A 206 -1.35 11.65 -12.89
N LEU A 207 -0.41 12.57 -12.64
CA LEU A 207 -0.66 13.83 -11.94
C LEU A 207 -1.65 14.71 -12.68
N LEU A 208 -1.52 14.85 -14.01
CA LEU A 208 -2.47 15.62 -14.82
C LEU A 208 -3.87 15.05 -14.74
N ILE A 209 -4.02 13.72 -14.81
CA ILE A 209 -5.32 13.05 -14.68
C ILE A 209 -5.94 13.32 -13.30
N VAL A 210 -5.17 13.15 -12.22
CA VAL A 210 -5.65 13.36 -10.84
C VAL A 210 -6.08 14.82 -10.64
N LYS A 211 -5.27 15.78 -11.08
CA LYS A 211 -5.61 17.21 -11.00
C LYS A 211 -6.86 17.57 -11.82
N ALA A 212 -7.07 16.96 -12.98
CA ALA A 212 -8.24 17.21 -13.82
C ALA A 212 -9.56 16.72 -13.19
N LEU A 213 -9.50 15.81 -12.20
CA LEU A 213 -10.67 15.29 -11.50
C LEU A 213 -10.97 16.03 -10.20
N ASP A 214 -9.95 16.67 -9.62
CA ASP A 214 -10.02 17.50 -8.41
C ASP A 214 -10.91 16.86 -7.33
N SER A 215 -10.53 15.66 -6.89
CA SER A 215 -11.32 14.87 -5.95
C SER A 215 -10.46 14.11 -4.96
N PRO A 216 -10.84 14.08 -3.67
CA PRO A 216 -10.14 13.28 -2.68
C PRO A 216 -10.31 11.76 -2.91
N ALA A 217 -11.25 11.34 -3.75
CA ALA A 217 -11.50 9.93 -4.06
C ALA A 217 -10.75 9.43 -5.30
N VAL A 218 -9.97 10.29 -5.97
CA VAL A 218 -9.06 9.87 -7.05
C VAL A 218 -7.68 10.47 -6.79
N LYS A 219 -6.69 9.63 -6.54
CA LYS A 219 -5.35 10.03 -6.09
C LYS A 219 -4.27 9.25 -6.85
N LEU A 220 -3.01 9.56 -6.58
CA LEU A 220 -1.86 8.84 -7.15
C LEU A 220 -1.54 7.59 -6.35
N MET A 221 -1.21 6.51 -7.07
CA MET A 221 -0.34 5.47 -6.55
C MET A 221 1.11 5.88 -6.84
N TYR A 222 1.88 6.10 -5.79
CA TYR A 222 3.31 6.37 -5.90
C TYR A 222 4.10 5.07 -5.71
N ASP A 223 4.23 4.30 -6.79
CA ASP A 223 5.11 3.12 -6.80
C ASP A 223 6.55 3.55 -7.07
N THR A 224 7.43 3.31 -6.09
CA THR A 224 8.83 3.77 -6.15
C THR A 224 9.65 3.11 -7.26
N GLU A 225 9.35 1.86 -7.62
CA GLU A 225 10.02 1.16 -8.73
C GLU A 225 9.66 1.82 -10.07
N HIS A 226 8.37 2.10 -10.29
CA HIS A 226 7.88 2.71 -11.52
C HIS A 226 8.40 4.13 -11.69
N VAL A 227 8.35 4.95 -10.64
CA VAL A 227 8.87 6.33 -10.68
C VAL A 227 10.38 6.30 -10.94
N GLN A 228 11.13 5.43 -10.28
CA GLN A 228 12.59 5.37 -10.46
C GLN A 228 12.98 5.05 -11.90
N ILE A 229 12.30 4.09 -12.52
CA ILE A 229 12.61 3.62 -13.87
C ILE A 229 12.19 4.66 -14.93
N MET A 230 11.01 5.29 -14.76
CA MET A 230 10.44 6.15 -15.80
C MET A 230 10.78 7.64 -15.62
N ASP A 231 10.88 8.11 -14.38
CA ASP A 231 10.93 9.55 -14.05
C ASP A 231 12.13 9.93 -13.17
N GLY A 232 12.91 8.95 -12.70
CA GLY A 232 14.15 9.17 -11.98
C GLY A 232 13.96 9.63 -10.53
N ASN A 233 14.42 10.85 -10.23
CA ASN A 233 14.64 11.34 -8.86
C ASN A 233 13.41 11.20 -7.94
N LEU A 234 13.41 10.15 -7.10
CA LEU A 234 12.31 9.81 -6.21
C LEU A 234 12.00 10.89 -5.18
N ILE A 235 13.02 11.56 -4.64
CA ILE A 235 12.83 12.56 -3.58
C ILE A 235 12.18 13.81 -4.18
N ALA A 236 12.73 14.31 -5.30
CA ALA A 236 12.14 15.46 -5.97
C ALA A 236 10.72 15.19 -6.48
N ASN A 237 10.46 13.97 -6.96
CA ASN A 237 9.15 13.58 -7.46
C ASN A 237 8.11 13.43 -6.35
N VAL A 238 8.47 12.84 -5.20
CA VAL A 238 7.54 12.77 -4.05
C VAL A 238 7.20 14.16 -3.54
N ASP A 239 8.17 15.08 -3.44
CA ASP A 239 7.94 16.46 -2.99
C ASP A 239 6.96 17.22 -3.91
N ARG A 240 7.05 16.99 -5.22
CA ARG A 240 6.16 17.61 -6.22
C ARG A 240 4.72 17.15 -6.12
N VAL A 241 4.49 15.90 -5.71
CA VAL A 241 3.17 15.26 -5.79
C VAL A 241 2.60 14.86 -4.44
N ALA A 242 3.27 15.16 -3.32
CA ALA A 242 2.91 14.70 -1.98
C ALA A 242 1.43 14.91 -1.60
N GLY A 243 0.84 16.05 -1.99
CA GLY A 243 -0.58 16.36 -1.73
C GLY A 243 -1.58 15.50 -2.51
N GLU A 244 -1.12 14.81 -3.56
CA GLU A 244 -1.94 13.98 -4.44
C GLU A 244 -1.73 12.48 -4.22
N ILE A 245 -0.81 12.08 -3.34
CA ILE A 245 -0.55 10.66 -3.04
C ILE A 245 -1.68 10.08 -2.20
N GLY A 246 -2.30 9.00 -2.68
CA GLY A 246 -3.28 8.22 -1.93
C GLY A 246 -2.68 6.94 -1.33
N SER A 247 -1.64 6.40 -1.97
CA SER A 247 -0.93 5.20 -1.53
C SER A 247 0.50 5.21 -2.08
N VAL A 248 1.41 4.54 -1.37
CA VAL A 248 2.81 4.34 -1.78
C VAL A 248 3.05 2.84 -1.90
N GLN A 249 3.76 2.41 -2.95
CA GLN A 249 4.17 1.02 -3.18
C GLN A 249 5.69 0.91 -3.35
#